data_AF-A0A7C3UFG3-F1
#
_entry.id   AF-A0A7C3UFG3-F1
#
_cell.length_a   1.000
_cell.length_b   1.000
_cell.length_c   1.000
_cell.angle_alpha   90.00
_cell.angle_beta   90.00
_cell.angle_gamma   90.00
#
_symmetry.space_group_name_H-M   'P 1'
#
loop_
_entity.id
_entity.type
_entity.pdbx_description
1 polymer ?
#
loop_
_entity_poly.entity_id
_entity_poly.type
_entity_poly.pdbx_seq_one_letter_code
_entity_poly.pdbx_strand_id
1 'polypeptide(L)'
;MVKSINGNNVYCFIHKTNIPPEEPPTLKQVTRWIAQLGGFMGRKGDRDPGVMVLWLGFQRLYDIANSWLIFHLPSSKTRNVGKD
;
A
#
# COMPACT_ATOMS: atom_id res chain seq x y z
N MET A 1 -7.67 -19.09 -8.12
CA MET A 1 -6.37 -18.66 -7.54
C MET A 1 -6.49 -17.20 -7.12
N VAL A 2 -7.10 -16.96 -5.96
CA VAL A 2 -7.14 -15.62 -5.35
C VAL A 2 -5.72 -15.35 -4.89
N LYS A 3 -4.94 -14.58 -5.67
CA LYS A 3 -3.58 -14.23 -5.29
C LYS A 3 -3.66 -13.41 -4.00
N SER A 4 -3.05 -13.99 -2.97
CA SER A 4 -2.88 -13.47 -1.62
C SER A 4 -2.74 -11.96 -1.58
N ILE A 5 -3.65 -11.31 -0.84
CA ILE A 5 -3.54 -9.90 -0.46
C ILE A 5 -2.52 -9.82 0.69
N ASN A 6 -1.28 -10.26 0.45
CA ASN A 6 -0.22 -10.26 1.45
C ASN A 6 0.54 -8.94 1.38
N GLY A 7 0.14 -7.97 2.21
CA GLY A 7 1.03 -7.00 2.87
C GLY A 7 1.98 -6.09 2.07
N ASN A 8 2.06 -6.13 0.74
CA ASN A 8 3.16 -5.52 -0.03
C ASN A 8 2.82 -4.25 -0.83
N ASN A 9 1.71 -3.59 -0.54
CA ASN A 9 1.30 -2.38 -1.28
C ASN A 9 2.26 -1.21 -1.07
N VAL A 10 2.81 -1.04 0.14
CA VAL A 10 3.70 0.09 0.45
C VAL A 10 5.06 -0.03 -0.26
N TYR A 11 5.63 -1.24 -0.32
CA TYR A 11 6.89 -1.47 -1.01
C TYR A 11 6.76 -1.17 -2.51
N CYS A 12 5.75 -1.79 -3.13
CA CYS A 12 5.45 -1.67 -4.55
C CYS A 12 5.21 -0.20 -4.94
N PHE A 13 4.49 0.55 -4.10
CA PHE A 13 4.24 1.98 -4.33
C PHE A 13 5.52 2.82 -4.23
N ILE A 14 6.34 2.63 -3.18
CA ILE A 14 7.57 3.38 -2.96
C ILE A 14 8.61 3.09 -4.06
N HIS A 15 8.76 1.82 -4.44
CA HIS A 15 9.75 1.37 -5.43
C HIS A 15 9.20 1.38 -6.86
N LYS A 16 7.96 1.84 -7.05
CA LYS A 16 7.27 1.93 -8.36
C LYS A 16 7.33 0.62 -9.15
N THR A 17 7.05 -0.49 -8.47
CA THR A 17 7.05 -1.84 -9.04
C THR A 17 5.76 -2.56 -8.70
N ASN A 18 5.36 -3.53 -9.51
CA ASN A 18 4.27 -4.46 -9.18
C ASN A 18 4.78 -5.80 -8.63
N ILE A 19 6.10 -5.93 -8.45
CA ILE A 19 6.77 -7.13 -7.95
C ILE A 19 7.13 -6.89 -6.47
N PRO A 20 6.55 -7.65 -5.53
CA PRO A 20 6.94 -7.59 -4.13
C PRO A 20 8.37 -8.11 -3.93
N PRO A 21 9.05 -7.72 -2.83
CA PRO A 21 10.35 -8.29 -2.52
C PRO A 21 10.18 -9.78 -2.18
N GLU A 22 11.19 -10.58 -2.53
CA GLU A 22 11.21 -12.02 -2.24
C GLU A 22 11.27 -12.26 -0.72
N GLU A 23 12.10 -11.51 -0.02
CA GLU A 23 12.15 -11.49 1.43
C GLU A 23 11.24 -10.40 2.02
N PRO A 24 10.50 -10.70 3.09
CA PRO A 24 9.66 -9.72 3.73
C PRO A 24 10.51 -8.60 4.35
N PRO A 25 10.13 -7.33 4.16
CA PRO A 25 10.83 -6.21 4.78
C PRO A 25 10.71 -6.26 6.30
N THR A 26 11.73 -5.76 6.98
CA THR A 26 11.68 -5.60 8.44
C THR A 26 10.61 -4.57 8.84
N LEU A 27 10.08 -4.71 10.06
CA LEU A 27 9.13 -3.73 10.61
C LEU A 27 9.70 -2.30 10.56
N LYS A 28 11.01 -2.14 10.79
CA LYS A 28 11.68 -0.83 10.72
C LYS A 28 11.67 -0.24 9.31
N GLN A 29 11.91 -1.06 8.29
CA GLN A 29 11.82 -0.62 6.88
C GLN A 29 10.39 -0.21 6.52
N VAL A 30 9.41 -1.05 6.86
CA VAL A 30 7.99 -0.74 6.63
C VAL A 30 7.59 0.55 7.33
N THR A 31 7.96 0.71 8.60
CA THR A 31 7.68 1.93 9.39
C THR A 31 8.28 3.18 8.73
N ARG A 32 9.52 3.09 8.22
CA ARG A 32 10.16 4.20 7.51
C ARG A 32 9.48 4.52 6.18
N TRP A 33 9.07 3.52 5.40
CA TRP A 33 8.35 3.74 4.15
C TRP A 33 6.98 4.39 4.37
N ILE A 34 6.25 3.94 5.40
CA ILE A 34 4.98 4.57 5.78
C ILE A 34 5.24 6.03 6.19
N ALA A 35 6.25 6.29 7.01
CA ALA A 35 6.60 7.66 7.38
C ALA A 35 7.00 8.52 6.16
N GLN A 36 7.67 7.95 5.14
CA GLN A 36 8.01 8.67 3.91
C GLN A 36 6.75 9.13 3.15
N LEU A 37 5.69 8.32 3.14
CA LEU A 37 4.38 8.75 2.60
C LEU A 37 3.79 9.95 3.36
N GLY A 38 4.11 10.09 4.64
CA GLY A 38 3.72 11.22 5.48
C GLY A 38 4.68 12.41 5.45
N GLY A 39 5.75 12.37 4.64
CA GLY A 39 6.72 13.46 4.49
C GLY A 39 8.04 13.27 5.26
N PHE A 40 8.30 12.10 5.83
CA PHE A 40 9.60 11.80 6.44
C PHE A 40 10.69 11.68 5.36
N MET A 41 11.79 12.42 5.49
CA MET A 41 12.88 12.38 4.51
C MET A 41 13.70 11.09 4.59
N GLY A 42 13.95 10.56 5.80
CA GLY A 42 14.68 9.32 6.00
C GLY A 42 16.16 9.36 5.60
N ARG A 43 16.83 10.49 5.83
CA ARG A 43 18.26 10.66 5.54
C ARG A 43 19.13 9.83 6.49
N LYS A 44 20.37 9.57 6.08
CA LYS A 44 21.37 8.91 6.94
C LYS A 44 21.59 9.77 8.19
N GLY A 45 21.35 9.19 9.37
CA GLY A 45 21.47 9.87 10.66
C GLY A 45 20.17 10.49 11.18
N ASP A 46 19.09 10.51 10.40
CA ASP A 46 17.77 10.86 10.93
C ASP A 46 17.38 9.85 12.01
N ARG A 47 16.76 10.36 13.09
CA ARG A 47 16.14 9.53 14.13
C ARG A 47 14.95 8.75 13.56
N ASP A 48 14.32 7.95 14.40
CA ASP A 48 13.09 7.28 14.02
C ASP A 48 11.94 8.29 13.82
N PRO A 49 11.02 8.02 12.89
CA PRO A 49 9.94 8.95 12.56
C PRO A 49 9.00 9.17 13.75
N GLY A 50 8.55 10.41 13.92
CA GLY A 50 7.56 10.75 14.94
C GLY A 50 6.16 10.23 14.61
N VAL A 51 5.32 10.11 15.65
CA VAL A 51 3.95 9.57 15.56
C VAL A 51 3.08 10.33 14.56
N MET A 52 3.18 11.66 14.50
CA MET A 52 2.39 12.46 13.56
C MET A 52 2.70 12.13 12.10
N VAL A 53 3.98 11.97 11.76
CA VAL A 53 4.40 11.67 10.39
C VAL A 53 4.01 10.24 10.02
N LEU A 54 4.05 9.31 10.98
CA LEU A 54 3.52 7.96 10.78
C LEU A 54 2.01 7.98 10.52
N TRP A 55 1.24 8.71 11.33
CA TRP A 55 -0.21 8.83 11.16
C TRP A 55 -0.57 9.35 9.76
N LEU A 56 0.05 10.44 9.31
CA LEU A 56 -0.16 10.99 7.96
C LEU A 56 0.20 9.95 6.88
N GLY A 57 1.30 9.24 7.08
CA GLY A 57 1.72 8.14 6.20
C GLY A 57 0.71 7.01 6.11
N PHE A 58 0.13 6.60 7.24
CA PHE A 58 -0.90 5.56 7.28
C PHE A 58 -2.19 6.00 6.58
N GLN A 59 -2.65 7.24 6.78
CA GLN A 59 -3.81 7.75 6.05
C GLN A 59 -3.56 7.73 4.54
N ARG A 60 -2.38 8.18 4.10
CA ARG A 60 -2.01 8.12 2.68
C ARG A 60 -1.97 6.68 2.14
N LEU A 61 -1.42 5.74 2.90
CA LEU A 61 -1.38 4.33 2.52
C LEU A 61 -2.79 3.74 2.39
N TYR A 62 -3.69 4.08 3.31
CA TYR A 62 -5.08 3.66 3.28
C TYR A 62 -5.79 4.17 2.01
N ASP A 63 -5.61 5.44 1.65
CA ASP A 63 -6.19 6.03 0.44
C ASP A 63 -5.65 5.36 -0.84
N ILE A 64 -4.35 5.05 -0.88
CA ILE A 64 -3.73 4.35 -2.00
C ILE A 64 -4.32 2.95 -2.16
N ALA A 65 -4.46 2.20 -1.06
CA ALA A 65 -5.02 0.85 -1.08
C ALA A 65 -6.48 0.85 -1.55
N ASN A 66 -7.30 1.79 -1.06
CA ASN A 66 -8.69 1.94 -1.49
C ASN A 66 -8.79 2.32 -2.97
N SER A 67 -7.95 3.26 -3.43
CA SER A 67 -7.91 3.67 -4.83
C SER A 67 -7.58 2.46 -5.73
N TRP A 68 -6.57 1.66 -5.36
CA TRP A 68 -6.23 0.45 -6.09
C TRP A 68 -7.40 -0.53 -6.15
N LEU A 69 -8.08 -0.75 -5.02
CA LEU A 69 -9.25 -1.61 -4.96
C LEU A 69 -10.32 -1.12 -5.94
N ILE A 70 -10.70 0.16 -5.88
CA ILE A 70 -11.71 0.77 -6.77
C ILE A 70 -11.35 0.57 -8.25
N PHE A 71 -10.10 0.81 -8.64
CA PHE A 71 -9.67 0.66 -10.04
C PHE A 71 -9.61 -0.79 -10.52
N HIS A 72 -9.51 -1.77 -9.63
CA HIS A 72 -9.43 -3.20 -9.95
C HIS A 72 -10.65 -3.99 -9.50
N LEU A 73 -11.71 -3.31 -9.05
CA LEU A 73 -12.98 -3.95 -8.74
C LEU A 73 -13.48 -4.63 -10.02
N PRO A 74 -13.76 -5.95 -10.00
CA PRO A 74 -14.39 -6.58 -11.14
C PRO A 74 -15.75 -5.90 -11.34
N SER A 75 -16.01 -5.41 -12.55
CA SER A 75 -17.35 -4.90 -12.87
C SER A 75 -18.34 -6.01 -12.56
N SER A 76 -19.38 -5.70 -11.78
CA SER A 76 -20.41 -6.68 -11.46
C SER A 76 -20.94 -7.22 -12.77
N LYS A 77 -20.66 -8.49 -13.04
CA LYS A 77 -21.16 -9.24 -14.20
C LYS A 77 -22.64 -8.91 -14.31
N THR A 78 -23.06 -8.29 -15.41
CA THR A 78 -24.47 -8.00 -15.68
C THR A 78 -25.19 -9.32 -15.52
N ARG A 79 -26.00 -9.46 -14.47
CA ARG A 79 -26.91 -10.59 -14.34
C ARG A 79 -27.80 -10.48 -15.56
N ASN A 80 -27.59 -11.35 -16.55
CA ASN A 80 -28.53 -11.51 -17.65
C ASN A 80 -29.86 -11.86 -16.99
N VAL A 81 -30.74 -10.86 -16.86
CA VAL A 81 -32.14 -11.09 -16.55
C VAL A 81 -32.63 -11.94 -17.72
N GLY A 82 -33.04 -13.16 -17.39
CA GLY A 82 -33.65 -14.07 -18.35
C GLY A 82 -34.72 -13.32 -19.14
N LYS A 83 -34.63 -13.40 -20.45
CA LYS A 83 -35.80 -13.27 -21.31
C LYS A 83 -36.42 -14.67 -21.34
N ASP A 84 -37.25 -14.94 -20.35
CA ASP A 84 -38.38 -15.84 -20.44
C ASP A 84 -39.63 -15.06 -20.89
#